data_AF-A0A8H5ZSV7-F1
#
_entry.id   AF-A0A8H5ZSV7-F1
#
_cell.length_a   1.000
_cell.length_b   1.000
_cell.length_c   1.000
_cell.angle_alpha   90.00
_cell.angle_beta   90.00
_cell.angle_gamma   90.00
#
_symmetry.space_group_name_H-M   'P 1'
#
loop_
_entity.id
_entity.type
_entity.pdbx_description
1 polymer ?
#
loop_
_entity_poly.entity_id
_entity_poly.type
_entity_poly.pdbx_seq_one_letter_code
_entity_poly.pdbx_strand_id
1 'polypeptide(L)'
;LGEVEHHVRHSFRGAEDVVAEVVVPTSEKQSPALIAFVQCEQLGQNSHTLIDTDNMSIFLAPGDWFWSAALAADAQLHESLPNYMVPAVFLPVHHIPLTVTGKANRRWLREQAASLSRQQLEAYTHPAVAKRQPTTKSEKALQQLWAQVLNMELAQIGVDDSFFWLGGDSISAMQLSAKCRSEGFPITVSQIFHHKTLARLALCAADHNSATIYAEEQFEVPFSLSPIQQMFFENEPRGHNHFNQSFFLQITREVASADIARAVESIVTQHSMLRARFRHTDDGRWTQLIKSTVNGSYRYQEHEVASVQDATPAMNTSQTSLDIQDGPLFAVDLINTCEEGQYIFLVAHHLVIDLVSWRIILDDLEEILRT
;
A
#
# COMPACT_ATOMS: atom_id res chain seq x y z
N LEU A 1 19.44 -10.86 4.95
CA LEU A 1 20.46 -9.93 4.43
C LEU A 1 21.63 -10.66 3.78
N GLY A 2 22.19 -11.72 4.37
CA GLY A 2 23.29 -12.48 3.71
C GLY A 2 22.95 -13.07 2.34
N GLU A 3 21.69 -13.50 2.14
CA GLU A 3 21.17 -13.93 0.83
C GLU A 3 21.17 -12.78 -0.19
N VAL A 4 20.65 -11.61 0.19
CA VAL A 4 20.69 -10.38 -0.62
C VAL A 4 22.12 -10.06 -1.03
N GLU A 5 23.07 -10.07 -0.09
CA GLU A 5 24.49 -9.81 -0.36
C GLU A 5 25.09 -10.82 -1.36
N HIS A 6 24.74 -12.10 -1.22
CA HIS A 6 25.19 -13.14 -2.15
C HIS A 6 24.70 -12.87 -3.58
N HIS A 7 23.41 -12.60 -3.73
CA HIS A 7 22.82 -12.33 -5.04
C HIS A 7 23.30 -11.01 -5.65
N VAL A 8 23.48 -9.96 -4.84
CA VAL A 8 24.03 -8.67 -5.31
C VAL A 8 25.48 -8.85 -5.78
N ARG A 9 26.34 -9.55 -5.02
CA ARG A 9 27.73 -9.84 -5.48
C ARG A 9 27.77 -10.57 -6.82
N HIS A 10 26.81 -11.47 -7.06
CA HIS A 10 26.77 -12.23 -8.31
C HIS A 10 26.22 -11.42 -9.49
N SER A 11 25.25 -10.54 -9.22
CA SER A 11 24.54 -9.78 -10.27
C SER A 11 25.24 -8.45 -10.60
N PHE A 12 25.94 -7.85 -9.64
CA PHE A 12 26.63 -6.58 -9.78
C PHE A 12 28.05 -6.78 -10.30
N ARG A 13 28.25 -6.56 -11.60
CA ARG A 13 29.56 -6.72 -12.25
C ARG A 13 30.59 -5.77 -11.65
N GLY A 14 31.71 -6.32 -11.18
CA GLY A 14 32.81 -5.55 -10.60
C GLY A 14 32.64 -5.21 -9.11
N ALA A 15 31.65 -5.79 -8.42
CA ALA A 15 31.56 -5.73 -6.97
C ALA A 15 32.61 -6.64 -6.31
N GLU A 16 33.47 -6.06 -5.46
CA GLU A 16 34.45 -6.80 -4.65
C GLU A 16 33.82 -7.27 -3.33
N ASP A 17 33.12 -6.36 -2.67
CA ASP A 17 32.37 -6.67 -1.45
C ASP A 17 31.06 -5.89 -1.40
N VAL A 18 30.10 -6.50 -0.72
CA VAL A 18 28.73 -6.01 -0.60
C VAL A 18 28.23 -6.24 0.81
N VAL A 19 27.60 -5.20 1.37
CA VAL A 19 26.85 -5.28 2.61
C VAL A 19 25.45 -4.77 2.35
N ALA A 20 24.42 -5.53 2.73
CA ALA A 20 23.03 -5.10 2.62
C ALA A 20 22.48 -4.78 4.02
N GLU A 21 21.81 -3.65 4.17
CA GLU A 21 21.18 -3.23 5.42
C GLU A 21 19.86 -2.51 5.18
N VAL A 22 18.94 -2.67 6.12
CA VAL A 22 17.71 -1.86 6.17
C VAL A 22 18.04 -0.57 6.92
N VAL A 23 17.82 0.56 6.25
CA VAL A 23 18.11 1.91 6.77
C VAL A 23 16.80 2.65 6.97
N VAL A 24 16.64 3.26 8.14
CA VAL A 24 15.54 4.18 8.46
C VAL A 24 16.13 5.59 8.48
N PRO A 25 15.81 6.45 7.51
CA PRO A 25 16.33 7.81 7.46
C PRO A 25 15.88 8.62 8.69
N THR A 26 16.73 9.51 9.19
CA THR A 26 16.47 10.22 10.47
C THR A 26 15.35 11.28 10.37
N SER A 27 14.86 11.62 9.17
CA SER A 27 13.71 12.53 9.00
C SER A 27 12.38 11.81 9.25
N GLU A 28 11.53 12.36 10.12
CA GLU A 28 10.33 11.77 10.76
C GLU A 28 9.21 11.20 9.85
N LYS A 29 9.38 11.13 8.51
CA LYS A 29 8.32 10.70 7.57
C LYS A 29 8.77 9.69 6.50
N GLN A 30 9.89 8.99 6.66
CA GLN A 30 10.40 8.09 5.62
C GLN A 30 10.29 6.61 5.98
N SER A 31 9.83 5.81 5.02
CA SER A 31 9.76 4.36 5.12
C SER A 31 11.17 3.73 5.14
N PRO A 32 11.38 2.60 5.83
CA PRO A 32 12.63 1.85 5.78
C PRO A 32 12.97 1.44 4.34
N ALA A 33 14.23 1.62 3.95
CA ALA A 33 14.73 1.21 2.64
C ALA A 33 15.83 0.16 2.79
N LEU A 34 15.81 -0.88 1.94
CA LEU A 34 16.91 -1.84 1.85
C LEU A 34 18.01 -1.25 0.95
N ILE A 35 19.19 -1.03 1.51
CA ILE A 35 20.33 -0.43 0.83
C ILE A 35 21.45 -1.46 0.68
N ALA A 36 22.02 -1.58 -0.52
CA ALA A 36 23.22 -2.34 -0.77
C ALA A 36 24.43 -1.40 -0.89
N PHE A 37 25.36 -1.50 0.05
CA PHE A 37 26.67 -0.85 -0.04
C PHE A 37 27.58 -1.70 -0.92
N VAL A 38 28.12 -1.12 -1.98
CA VAL A 38 28.89 -1.84 -3.00
C VAL A 38 30.29 -1.24 -3.11
N GLN A 39 31.31 -2.03 -2.81
CA GLN A 39 32.71 -1.70 -3.07
C GLN A 39 33.09 -2.24 -4.47
N CYS A 40 33.72 -1.41 -5.30
CA CYS A 40 34.16 -1.79 -6.64
C CYS A 40 35.62 -1.42 -6.92
N GLU A 41 36.35 -2.30 -7.60
CA GLU A 41 37.76 -2.12 -7.98
C GLU A 41 38.01 -0.85 -8.81
N GLN A 42 37.10 -0.56 -9.74
CA GLN A 42 37.23 0.55 -10.71
C GLN A 42 36.96 1.94 -10.12
N LEU A 43 36.36 2.02 -8.94
CA LEU A 43 36.06 3.30 -8.28
C LEU A 43 37.30 3.92 -7.60
N GLY A 44 38.36 3.13 -7.36
CA GLY A 44 39.60 3.62 -6.75
C GLY A 44 40.52 4.43 -7.68
N GLN A 45 40.26 4.46 -8.99
CA GLN A 45 41.19 5.01 -9.98
C GLN A 45 40.75 6.35 -10.62
N ASN A 46 39.48 6.75 -10.50
CA ASN A 46 38.92 7.90 -11.25
C ASN A 46 38.10 8.91 -10.41
N SER A 47 38.35 9.04 -9.11
CA SER A 47 37.60 9.99 -8.28
C SER A 47 38.12 11.43 -8.44
N HIS A 48 37.58 12.18 -9.40
CA HIS A 48 37.54 13.64 -9.29
C HIS A 48 36.57 14.00 -8.16
N THR A 49 37.12 14.49 -7.05
CA THR A 49 36.39 15.06 -5.92
C THR A 49 35.59 16.27 -6.37
N LEU A 50 34.26 16.13 -6.40
CA LEU A 50 33.32 17.26 -6.47
C LEU A 50 32.33 17.18 -5.31
N ILE A 51 32.83 17.22 -4.08
CA ILE A 51 32.11 17.81 -2.94
C ILE A 51 33.19 18.48 -2.08
N ASP A 52 33.21 19.82 -2.11
CA ASP A 52 34.12 20.64 -1.34
C ASP A 52 33.67 20.68 0.13
N THR A 53 34.65 20.52 1.02
CA THR A 53 34.66 20.79 2.47
C THR A 53 33.70 20.03 3.42
N ASP A 54 34.34 19.28 4.33
CA ASP A 54 33.95 19.05 5.75
C ASP A 54 33.35 17.72 6.24
N ASN A 55 33.38 16.63 5.46
CA ASN A 55 33.30 15.29 6.06
C ASN A 55 33.87 14.23 5.12
N MET A 56 34.68 13.31 5.63
CA MET A 56 35.14 12.12 4.91
C MET A 56 33.95 11.16 4.68
N SER A 57 33.05 11.51 3.75
CA SER A 57 31.94 10.67 3.32
C SER A 57 32.52 9.38 2.73
N ILE A 58 32.13 8.23 3.27
CA ILE A 58 32.51 6.91 2.72
C ILE A 58 31.85 6.65 1.36
N PHE A 59 30.80 7.40 1.03
CA PHE A 59 30.02 7.26 -0.18
C PHE A 59 30.66 8.03 -1.33
N LEU A 60 30.70 7.36 -2.47
CA LEU A 60 31.29 7.87 -3.71
C LEU A 60 30.21 8.41 -4.65
N ALA A 61 30.53 9.41 -5.47
CA ALA A 61 29.61 9.77 -6.55
C ALA A 61 29.53 8.61 -7.57
N PRO A 62 28.34 8.09 -7.90
CA PRO A 62 28.19 7.00 -8.85
C PRO A 62 28.45 7.50 -10.28
N GLY A 63 29.45 6.93 -10.96
CA GLY A 63 29.71 7.19 -12.38
C GLY A 63 28.83 6.34 -13.31
N ASP A 64 28.85 6.64 -14.61
CA ASP A 64 28.03 5.96 -15.65
C ASP A 64 28.19 4.44 -15.65
N TRP A 65 29.41 3.97 -15.40
CA TRP A 65 29.71 2.54 -15.27
C TRP A 65 28.97 1.92 -14.08
N PHE A 66 29.02 2.56 -12.91
CA PHE A 66 28.38 2.06 -11.69
C PHE A 66 26.87 1.96 -11.90
N TRP A 67 26.29 2.96 -12.54
CA TRP A 67 24.87 2.95 -12.89
C TRP A 67 24.49 1.82 -13.83
N SER A 68 25.29 1.62 -14.87
CA SER A 68 25.08 0.52 -15.82
C SER A 68 25.15 -0.84 -15.12
N ALA A 69 26.08 -1.02 -14.18
CA ALA A 69 26.20 -2.24 -13.38
C ALA A 69 25.03 -2.41 -12.40
N ALA A 70 24.59 -1.34 -11.72
CA ALA A 70 23.47 -1.35 -10.79
C ALA A 70 22.15 -1.71 -11.49
N LEU A 71 21.90 -1.14 -12.67
CA LEU A 71 20.71 -1.44 -13.49
C LEU A 71 20.69 -2.91 -13.94
N ALA A 72 21.82 -3.42 -14.41
CA ALA A 72 21.93 -4.82 -14.81
C ALA A 72 21.73 -5.76 -13.61
N ALA A 73 22.30 -5.41 -12.45
CA ALA A 73 22.13 -6.17 -11.22
C ALA A 73 20.66 -6.19 -10.78
N ASP A 74 19.99 -5.03 -10.74
CA ASP A 74 18.59 -4.92 -10.37
C ASP A 74 17.68 -5.84 -11.20
N ALA A 75 17.88 -5.84 -12.52
CA ALA A 75 17.10 -6.68 -13.43
C ALA A 75 17.24 -8.17 -13.07
N GLN A 76 18.47 -8.63 -12.82
CA GLN A 76 18.77 -10.02 -12.49
C GLN A 76 18.31 -10.42 -11.08
N LEU A 77 18.42 -9.51 -10.10
CA LEU A 77 17.99 -9.75 -8.73
C LEU A 77 16.50 -10.06 -8.65
N HIS A 78 15.68 -9.34 -9.41
CA HIS A 78 14.25 -9.60 -9.43
C HIS A 78 13.83 -10.91 -10.10
N GLU A 79 14.69 -11.53 -10.91
CA GLU A 79 14.44 -12.88 -11.43
C GLU A 79 14.77 -13.95 -10.38
N SER A 80 15.61 -13.60 -9.40
CA SER A 80 16.21 -14.54 -8.45
C SER A 80 15.69 -14.38 -7.01
N LEU A 81 15.11 -13.23 -6.68
CA LEU A 81 14.70 -12.86 -5.32
C LEU A 81 13.27 -12.31 -5.30
N PRO A 82 12.53 -12.52 -4.19
CA PRO A 82 11.31 -11.77 -3.91
C PRO A 82 11.56 -10.25 -3.87
N ASN A 83 10.60 -9.44 -4.31
CA ASN A 83 10.75 -7.98 -4.40
C ASN A 83 11.21 -7.31 -3.10
N TYR A 84 10.74 -7.76 -1.93
CA TYR A 84 11.14 -7.19 -0.65
C TYR A 84 12.60 -7.46 -0.26
N MET A 85 13.30 -8.33 -1.00
CA MET A 85 14.72 -8.63 -0.83
C MET A 85 15.61 -7.89 -1.84
N VAL A 86 15.04 -7.19 -2.82
CA VAL A 86 15.81 -6.42 -3.80
C VAL A 86 16.16 -5.05 -3.22
N PRO A 87 17.44 -4.63 -3.19
CA PRO A 87 17.83 -3.32 -2.68
C PRO A 87 17.19 -2.18 -3.47
N ALA A 88 16.60 -1.23 -2.75
CA ALA A 88 16.01 -0.01 -3.31
C ALA A 88 17.05 1.09 -3.58
N VAL A 89 18.30 0.93 -3.12
CA VAL A 89 19.41 1.84 -3.40
C VAL A 89 20.71 1.04 -3.45
N PHE A 90 21.55 1.28 -4.46
CA PHE A 90 22.94 0.82 -4.49
C PHE A 90 23.86 2.01 -4.16
N LEU A 91 24.52 1.95 -3.00
CA LEU A 91 25.45 3.00 -2.56
C LEU A 91 26.90 2.57 -2.82
N PRO A 92 27.62 3.24 -3.75
CA PRO A 92 29.03 2.98 -3.94
C PRO A 92 29.83 3.46 -2.72
N VAL A 93 30.74 2.62 -2.22
CA VAL A 93 31.62 2.93 -1.09
C VAL A 93 33.08 2.74 -1.44
N HIS A 94 33.95 3.55 -0.84
CA HIS A 94 35.40 3.42 -1.00
C HIS A 94 35.93 2.05 -0.55
N HIS A 95 35.43 1.58 0.59
CA HIS A 95 35.73 0.27 1.15
C HIS A 95 34.62 -0.12 2.12
N ILE A 96 34.48 -1.42 2.41
CA ILE A 96 33.62 -1.87 3.51
C ILE A 96 34.38 -1.70 4.84
N PRO A 97 33.92 -0.83 5.77
CA PRO A 97 34.62 -0.61 7.02
C PRO A 97 34.55 -1.87 7.89
N LEU A 98 35.65 -2.22 8.56
CA LEU A 98 35.74 -3.41 9.40
C LEU A 98 35.75 -3.03 10.89
N THR A 99 35.21 -3.91 11.73
CA THR A 99 35.35 -3.87 13.19
C THR A 99 36.74 -4.34 13.61
N VAL A 100 37.09 -4.17 14.88
CA VAL A 100 38.32 -4.73 15.47
C VAL A 100 38.45 -6.26 15.33
N THR A 101 37.34 -6.95 15.07
CA THR A 101 37.29 -8.40 14.83
C THR A 101 37.39 -8.78 13.35
N GLY A 102 37.60 -7.81 12.47
CA GLY A 102 37.73 -8.01 11.02
C GLY A 102 36.41 -8.27 10.29
N LYS A 103 35.25 -8.06 10.93
CA LYS A 103 33.93 -8.19 10.30
C LYS A 103 33.43 -6.84 9.80
N ALA A 104 32.57 -6.82 8.79
CA ALA A 104 31.94 -5.58 8.32
C ALA A 104 31.23 -4.81 9.45
N ASN A 105 31.52 -3.52 9.58
CA ASN A 105 30.92 -2.61 10.56
C ASN A 105 29.58 -2.08 10.05
N ARG A 106 28.59 -2.98 10.02
CA ARG A 106 27.22 -2.74 9.55
C ARG A 106 26.53 -1.59 10.28
N ARG A 107 26.74 -1.47 11.59
CA ARG A 107 26.15 -0.39 12.41
C ARG A 107 26.60 0.97 11.90
N TRP A 108 27.91 1.14 11.69
CA TRP A 108 28.45 2.41 11.22
C TRP A 108 27.96 2.75 9.81
N LEU A 109 27.93 1.78 8.88
CA LEU A 109 27.37 1.98 7.54
C LEU A 109 25.91 2.43 7.58
N ARG A 110 25.09 1.81 8.45
CA ARG A 110 23.69 2.18 8.64
C ARG A 110 23.54 3.60 9.18
N GLU A 111 24.35 3.99 10.16
CA GLU A 111 24.35 5.34 10.74
C GLU A 111 24.76 6.40 9.71
N GLN A 112 25.76 6.12 8.88
CA GLN A 112 26.16 7.03 7.80
C GLN A 112 25.11 7.14 6.70
N ALA A 113 24.44 6.04 6.34
CA ALA A 113 23.36 6.09 5.35
C ALA A 113 22.12 6.81 5.90
N ALA A 114 21.80 6.64 7.19
CA ALA A 114 20.67 7.30 7.83
C ALA A 114 20.83 8.82 7.95
N SER A 115 22.07 9.32 7.99
CA SER A 115 22.39 10.76 8.05
C SER A 115 22.33 11.46 6.69
N LEU A 116 22.19 10.73 5.59
CA LEU A 116 21.99 11.32 4.27
C LEU A 116 20.61 11.98 4.19
N SER A 117 20.59 13.23 3.72
CA SER A 117 19.34 13.91 3.38
C SER A 117 18.65 13.23 2.20
N ARG A 118 17.34 13.47 2.04
CA ARG A 118 16.57 12.96 0.89
C ARG A 118 17.22 13.32 -0.45
N GLN A 119 17.64 14.57 -0.62
CA GLN A 119 18.28 15.04 -1.85
C GLN A 119 19.61 14.31 -2.13
N GLN A 120 20.35 13.94 -1.08
CA GLN A 120 21.58 13.17 -1.22
C GLN A 120 21.28 11.71 -1.57
N LEU A 121 20.27 11.07 -0.96
CA LEU A 121 19.82 9.72 -1.34
C LEU A 121 19.28 9.68 -2.78
N GLU A 122 18.54 10.70 -3.21
CA GLU A 122 18.06 10.85 -4.58
C GLU A 122 19.21 10.88 -5.60
N ALA A 123 20.38 11.43 -5.24
CA ALA A 123 21.57 11.37 -6.10
C ALA A 123 22.10 9.94 -6.32
N TYR A 124 21.73 9.00 -5.44
CA TYR A 124 22.02 7.57 -5.54
C TYR A 124 20.81 6.75 -6.01
N THR A 125 19.74 7.42 -6.42
CA THR A 125 18.54 6.78 -6.97
C THR A 125 18.44 7.12 -8.46
N HIS A 126 19.25 6.43 -9.28
CA HIS A 126 19.41 6.63 -10.74
C HIS A 126 19.95 8.03 -11.14
N PRO A 127 20.77 8.17 -12.19
CA PRO A 127 21.15 9.51 -12.65
C PRO A 127 19.90 10.27 -13.09
N ALA A 128 19.90 11.58 -12.83
CA ALA A 128 19.08 12.58 -13.52
C ALA A 128 19.48 12.69 -15.01
N VAL A 129 19.60 11.56 -15.71
CA VAL A 129 19.41 11.53 -17.15
C VAL A 129 18.01 12.09 -17.36
N ALA A 130 17.89 13.11 -18.23
CA ALA A 130 16.61 13.75 -18.53
C ALA A 130 15.53 12.68 -18.65
N LYS A 131 14.66 12.58 -17.62
CA LYS A 131 13.66 11.52 -17.55
C LYS A 131 12.87 11.55 -18.83
N ARG A 132 12.87 10.43 -19.57
CA ARG A 132 12.08 10.36 -20.79
C ARG A 132 10.63 10.60 -20.40
N GLN A 133 10.07 11.70 -20.87
CA GLN A 133 8.70 12.06 -20.55
C GLN A 133 7.74 11.25 -21.43
N PRO A 134 6.51 10.98 -20.95
CA PRO A 134 5.48 10.33 -21.73
C PRO A 134 5.21 11.01 -23.08
N THR A 135 5.27 10.22 -24.14
CA THR A 135 5.03 10.71 -25.51
C THR A 135 3.68 10.23 -26.03
N THR A 136 3.27 9.01 -25.69
CA THR A 136 2.01 8.41 -26.14
C THR A 136 0.84 8.74 -25.20
N LYS A 137 -0.39 8.58 -25.69
CA LYS A 137 -1.60 8.77 -24.87
C LYS A 137 -1.65 7.81 -23.69
N SER A 138 -1.32 6.53 -23.92
CA SER A 138 -1.29 5.50 -22.88
C SER A 138 -0.22 5.78 -21.82
N GLU A 139 0.99 6.19 -22.23
CA GLU A 139 2.03 6.58 -21.27
C GLU A 139 1.58 7.77 -20.41
N LYS A 140 0.96 8.80 -20.99
CA LYS A 140 0.48 9.98 -20.26
C LYS A 140 -0.62 9.64 -19.26
N ALA A 141 -1.59 8.81 -19.67
CA ALA A 141 -2.65 8.36 -18.79
C ALA A 141 -2.10 7.52 -17.63
N LEU A 142 -1.19 6.59 -17.91
CA LEU A 142 -0.54 5.79 -16.87
C LEU A 142 0.31 6.65 -15.92
N GLN A 143 1.00 7.68 -16.42
CA GLN A 143 1.76 8.61 -15.56
C GLN A 143 0.84 9.31 -14.56
N GLN A 144 -0.36 9.74 -15.00
CA GLN A 144 -1.35 10.35 -14.12
C GLN A 144 -1.85 9.38 -13.04
N LEU A 145 -2.11 8.13 -13.41
CA LEU A 145 -2.52 7.11 -12.46
C LEU A 145 -1.42 6.78 -11.44
N TRP A 146 -0.16 6.69 -11.89
CA TRP A 146 0.98 6.49 -11.00
C TRP A 146 1.15 7.66 -10.02
N ALA A 147 1.08 8.89 -10.51
CA ALA A 147 1.18 10.10 -9.68
C ALA A 147 0.12 10.12 -8.56
N GLN A 148 -1.12 9.75 -8.87
CA GLN A 148 -2.19 9.66 -7.89
C GLN A 148 -1.93 8.57 -6.84
N VAL A 149 -1.51 7.39 -7.28
CA VAL A 149 -1.32 6.23 -6.40
C VAL A 149 -0.08 6.39 -5.49
N LEU A 150 1.01 6.91 -6.05
CA LEU A 150 2.27 7.11 -5.34
C LEU A 150 2.34 8.44 -4.61
N ASN A 151 1.33 9.30 -4.78
CA ASN A 151 1.29 10.67 -4.24
C ASN A 151 2.53 11.49 -4.62
N MET A 152 2.83 11.52 -5.93
CA MET A 152 4.00 12.18 -6.50
C MET A 152 3.61 13.17 -7.60
N GLU A 153 4.48 14.13 -7.89
CA GLU A 153 4.30 15.02 -9.03
C GLU A 153 4.60 14.30 -10.34
N LEU A 154 3.82 14.59 -11.40
CA LEU A 154 4.00 13.99 -12.73
C LEU A 154 5.44 14.14 -13.26
N ALA A 155 6.06 15.30 -13.04
CA ALA A 155 7.42 15.58 -13.50
C ALA A 155 8.47 14.64 -12.89
N GLN A 156 8.16 14.03 -11.74
CA GLN A 156 9.03 13.09 -11.05
C GLN A 156 8.91 11.66 -11.59
N ILE A 157 7.98 11.38 -12.52
CA ILE A 157 7.73 10.04 -13.04
C ILE A 157 8.14 9.97 -14.52
N GLY A 158 9.28 9.34 -14.79
CA GLY A 158 9.73 9.01 -16.13
C GLY A 158 9.08 7.73 -16.65
N VAL A 159 8.99 7.59 -17.97
CA VAL A 159 8.42 6.36 -18.58
C VAL A 159 9.28 5.11 -18.36
N ASP A 160 10.58 5.28 -18.13
CA ASP A 160 11.52 4.20 -17.87
C ASP A 160 11.71 3.96 -16.36
N ASP A 161 11.06 4.77 -15.51
CA ASP A 161 11.08 4.58 -14.06
C ASP A 161 10.29 3.32 -13.68
N SER A 162 10.82 2.60 -12.69
CA SER A 162 10.17 1.43 -12.14
C SER A 162 9.18 1.82 -11.04
N PHE A 163 7.99 1.25 -11.08
CA PHE A 163 6.91 1.51 -10.11
C PHE A 163 7.37 1.29 -8.67
N PHE A 164 8.09 0.20 -8.43
CA PHE A 164 8.56 -0.18 -7.10
C PHE A 164 9.70 0.71 -6.59
N TRP A 165 10.52 1.25 -7.51
CA TRP A 165 11.60 2.18 -7.15
C TRP A 165 11.06 3.55 -6.74
N LEU A 166 9.91 3.94 -7.28
CA LEU A 166 9.21 5.17 -6.88
C LEU A 166 8.41 5.00 -5.57
N GLY A 167 8.64 3.91 -4.82
CA GLY A 167 7.96 3.62 -3.55
C GLY A 167 6.68 2.79 -3.69
N GLY A 168 6.42 2.24 -4.89
CA GLY A 168 5.34 1.29 -5.10
C GLY A 168 5.57 -0.03 -4.34
N ASP A 169 4.48 -0.61 -3.88
CA ASP A 169 4.39 -1.86 -3.14
C ASP A 169 3.18 -2.70 -3.63
N SER A 170 2.88 -3.81 -2.97
CA SER A 170 1.75 -4.67 -3.35
C SER A 170 0.39 -3.97 -3.23
N ILE A 171 0.20 -3.08 -2.25
CA ILE A 171 -1.07 -2.39 -2.00
C ILE A 171 -1.29 -1.32 -3.07
N SER A 172 -0.30 -0.48 -3.30
CA SER A 172 -0.31 0.53 -4.35
C SER A 172 -0.37 -0.11 -5.75
N ALA A 173 0.21 -1.29 -5.98
CA ALA A 173 0.03 -2.04 -7.22
C ALA A 173 -1.43 -2.52 -7.42
N MET A 174 -2.10 -2.96 -6.35
CA MET A 174 -3.53 -3.30 -6.40
C MET A 174 -4.38 -2.05 -6.69
N GLN A 175 -4.09 -0.93 -6.03
CA GLN A 175 -4.77 0.35 -6.26
C GLN A 175 -4.57 0.84 -7.71
N LEU A 176 -3.34 0.77 -8.22
CA LEU A 176 -3.01 1.11 -9.59
C LEU A 176 -3.75 0.19 -10.58
N SER A 177 -3.76 -1.12 -10.36
CA SER A 177 -4.50 -2.05 -11.22
C SER A 177 -6.00 -1.72 -11.26
N ALA A 178 -6.61 -1.40 -10.11
CA ALA A 178 -8.02 -1.00 -10.03
C ALA A 178 -8.30 0.31 -10.79
N LYS A 179 -7.48 1.36 -10.57
CA LYS A 179 -7.62 2.65 -11.26
C LYS A 179 -7.34 2.57 -12.76
N CYS A 180 -6.32 1.80 -13.17
CA CYS A 180 -6.06 1.52 -14.58
C CYS A 180 -7.31 0.92 -15.24
N ARG A 181 -7.93 -0.04 -14.56
CA ARG A 181 -9.12 -0.73 -15.06
C ARG A 181 -10.33 0.19 -15.18
N SER A 182 -10.55 1.10 -14.23
CA SER A 182 -11.63 2.10 -14.33
C SER A 182 -11.42 3.09 -15.49
N GLU A 183 -10.16 3.37 -15.85
CA GLU A 183 -9.79 4.20 -17.01
C GLU A 183 -9.68 3.39 -18.32
N GLY A 184 -10.12 2.13 -18.34
CA GLY A 184 -10.14 1.29 -19.53
C GLY A 184 -8.81 0.62 -19.91
N PHE A 185 -7.81 0.64 -19.02
CA PHE A 185 -6.56 -0.10 -19.17
C PHE A 185 -6.62 -1.43 -18.38
N PRO A 186 -6.70 -2.61 -19.04
CA PRO A 186 -6.82 -3.90 -18.36
C PRO A 186 -5.47 -4.40 -17.83
N ILE A 187 -4.82 -3.58 -17.00
CA ILE A 187 -3.55 -3.90 -16.35
C ILE A 187 -3.83 -4.64 -15.06
N THR A 188 -3.34 -5.87 -14.96
CA THR A 188 -3.40 -6.69 -13.74
C THR A 188 -2.22 -6.39 -12.80
N VAL A 189 -2.39 -6.70 -11.52
CA VAL A 189 -1.28 -6.65 -10.54
C VAL A 189 -0.10 -7.50 -11.01
N SER A 190 -0.36 -8.71 -11.55
CA SER A 190 0.71 -9.56 -12.09
C SER A 190 1.51 -8.87 -13.20
N GLN A 191 0.83 -8.16 -14.10
CA GLN A 191 1.49 -7.36 -15.13
C GLN A 191 2.29 -6.19 -14.57
N ILE A 192 1.85 -5.52 -13.50
CA ILE A 192 2.63 -4.46 -12.81
C ILE A 192 3.94 -5.03 -12.27
N PHE A 193 3.89 -6.21 -11.63
CA PHE A 193 5.07 -6.88 -11.12
C PHE A 193 6.03 -7.35 -12.23
N HIS A 194 5.50 -7.80 -13.36
CA HIS A 194 6.28 -8.30 -14.48
C HIS A 194 6.86 -7.17 -15.35
N HIS A 195 6.05 -6.16 -15.65
CA HIS A 195 6.36 -5.03 -16.53
C HIS A 195 6.55 -3.76 -15.69
N LYS A 196 7.62 -3.74 -14.90
CA LYS A 196 7.82 -2.76 -13.82
C LYS A 196 7.88 -1.29 -14.25
N THR A 197 8.13 -0.98 -15.52
CA THR A 197 8.24 0.39 -16.01
C THR A 197 6.97 0.85 -16.69
N LEU A 198 6.68 2.15 -16.61
CA LEU A 198 5.50 2.75 -17.22
C LEU A 198 5.46 2.50 -18.74
N ALA A 199 6.59 2.58 -19.44
CA ALA A 199 6.69 2.28 -20.88
C ALA A 199 6.30 0.83 -21.19
N ARG A 200 6.74 -0.13 -20.38
CA ARG A 200 6.40 -1.55 -20.57
C ARG A 200 4.92 -1.81 -20.28
N LEU A 201 4.35 -1.18 -19.25
CA LEU A 201 2.91 -1.27 -18.98
C LEU A 201 2.07 -0.64 -20.09
N ALA A 202 2.51 0.50 -20.63
CA ALA A 202 1.80 1.18 -21.71
C ALA A 202 1.68 0.29 -22.96
N LEU A 203 2.70 -0.53 -23.25
CA LEU A 203 2.67 -1.51 -24.33
C LEU A 203 1.66 -2.64 -24.07
N CYS A 204 1.66 -3.20 -22.86
CA CYS A 204 0.70 -4.25 -22.48
C CYS A 204 -0.76 -3.77 -22.51
N ALA A 205 -0.97 -2.51 -22.13
CA ALA A 205 -2.29 -1.91 -22.11
C ALA A 205 -2.86 -1.64 -23.52
N ALA A 206 -2.00 -1.55 -24.54
CA ALA A 206 -2.41 -1.40 -25.93
C ALA A 206 -2.81 -2.75 -26.60
N ASP A 207 -2.29 -3.87 -26.10
CA ASP A 207 -2.42 -5.18 -26.74
C ASP A 207 -3.60 -6.03 -26.22
N HIS A 208 -4.27 -5.62 -25.15
CA HIS A 208 -5.36 -6.39 -24.56
C HIS A 208 -6.66 -5.62 -24.59
N ASN A 209 -7.49 -5.94 -25.59
CA ASN A 209 -8.90 -5.56 -25.66
C ASN A 209 -9.77 -6.52 -24.82
N SER A 210 -9.26 -7.01 -23.69
CA SER A 210 -10.02 -7.84 -22.75
C SER A 210 -10.81 -6.91 -21.83
N ALA A 211 -11.84 -6.29 -22.39
CA ALA A 211 -12.94 -5.74 -21.60
C ALA A 211 -13.42 -6.86 -20.69
N THR A 212 -13.04 -6.79 -19.42
CA THR A 212 -13.61 -7.68 -18.42
C THR A 212 -15.06 -7.23 -18.31
N ILE A 213 -15.97 -8.01 -18.87
CA ILE A 213 -17.41 -7.77 -18.74
C ILE A 213 -17.70 -7.93 -17.25
N TYR A 214 -17.85 -6.80 -16.55
CA TYR A 214 -18.40 -6.81 -15.22
C TYR A 214 -19.83 -7.33 -15.36
N ALA A 215 -20.10 -8.49 -14.75
CA ALA A 215 -21.48 -8.90 -14.59
C ALA A 215 -22.20 -7.81 -13.80
N GLU A 216 -23.36 -7.37 -14.27
CA GLU A 216 -24.19 -6.43 -13.52
C GLU A 216 -24.49 -7.03 -12.14
N GLU A 217 -24.36 -6.21 -11.10
CA GLU A 217 -24.69 -6.61 -9.74
C GLU A 217 -26.19 -6.92 -9.65
N GLN A 218 -26.51 -8.10 -9.10
CA GLN A 218 -27.89 -8.54 -8.92
C GLN A 218 -28.29 -8.47 -7.44
N PHE A 219 -29.44 -7.86 -7.17
CA PHE A 219 -30.01 -7.77 -5.82
C PHE A 219 -31.06 -8.86 -5.60
N GLU A 220 -31.18 -9.32 -4.35
CA GLU A 220 -32.12 -10.37 -3.92
C GLU A 220 -31.93 -11.75 -4.60
N VAL A 221 -30.83 -11.94 -5.34
CA VAL A 221 -30.48 -13.21 -5.98
C VAL A 221 -29.35 -13.87 -5.20
N PRO A 222 -29.52 -15.12 -4.71
CA PRO A 222 -28.44 -15.86 -4.06
C PRO A 222 -27.29 -16.19 -5.02
N PHE A 223 -26.06 -16.06 -4.53
CA PHE A 223 -24.83 -16.41 -5.25
C PHE A 223 -23.80 -17.07 -4.31
N SER A 224 -22.78 -17.66 -4.92
CA SER A 224 -21.74 -18.39 -4.21
C SER A 224 -20.88 -17.49 -3.33
N LEU A 225 -20.37 -18.06 -2.25
CA LEU A 225 -19.39 -17.43 -1.38
C LEU A 225 -18.03 -17.27 -2.08
N SER A 226 -17.27 -16.24 -1.71
CA SER A 226 -15.86 -16.15 -2.07
C SER A 226 -15.04 -17.22 -1.34
N PRO A 227 -13.84 -17.59 -1.82
CA PRO A 227 -13.03 -18.63 -1.16
C PRO A 227 -12.74 -18.35 0.33
N ILE A 228 -12.52 -17.08 0.71
CA ILE A 228 -12.27 -16.74 2.11
C ILE A 228 -13.53 -16.83 2.98
N GLN A 229 -14.70 -16.49 2.43
CA GLN A 229 -15.98 -16.69 3.12
C GLN A 229 -16.29 -18.19 3.27
N GLN A 230 -15.98 -19.02 2.27
CA GLN A 230 -16.10 -20.48 2.38
C GLN A 230 -15.23 -21.00 3.52
N MET A 231 -13.96 -20.60 3.57
CA MET A 231 -13.03 -20.95 4.65
C MET A 231 -13.55 -20.55 6.03
N PHE A 232 -14.21 -19.39 6.16
CA PHE A 232 -14.84 -18.99 7.43
C PHE A 232 -15.93 -19.98 7.85
N PHE A 233 -16.87 -20.32 6.97
CA PHE A 233 -17.97 -21.25 7.29
C PHE A 233 -17.52 -22.71 7.39
N GLU A 234 -16.37 -23.08 6.83
CA GLU A 234 -15.74 -24.38 7.10
C GLU A 234 -15.29 -24.49 8.56
N ASN A 235 -14.79 -23.40 9.13
CA ASN A 235 -14.36 -23.34 10.53
C ASN A 235 -15.53 -23.08 11.50
N GLU A 236 -16.53 -22.31 11.08
CA GLU A 236 -17.74 -21.98 11.85
C GLU A 236 -19.02 -22.38 11.08
N PRO A 237 -19.37 -23.68 11.02
CA PRO A 237 -20.45 -24.18 10.14
C PRO A 237 -21.84 -23.62 10.42
N ARG A 238 -22.10 -23.16 11.65
CA ARG A 238 -23.36 -22.52 12.05
C ARG A 238 -23.37 -21.01 11.82
N GLY A 239 -22.26 -20.45 11.35
CA GLY A 239 -22.01 -19.02 11.37
C GLY A 239 -21.69 -18.51 12.78
N HIS A 240 -20.95 -17.42 12.84
CA HIS A 240 -20.59 -16.75 14.09
C HIS A 240 -20.75 -15.24 13.91
N ASN A 241 -21.75 -14.65 14.57
CA ASN A 241 -22.08 -13.22 14.43
C ASN A 241 -21.06 -12.29 15.09
N HIS A 242 -20.20 -12.79 15.99
CA HIS A 242 -19.25 -11.97 16.73
C HIS A 242 -17.83 -12.13 16.18
N PHE A 243 -17.69 -11.98 14.86
CA PHE A 243 -16.41 -11.94 14.16
C PHE A 243 -16.24 -10.56 13.49
N ASN A 244 -16.04 -9.55 14.31
CA ASN A 244 -16.14 -8.15 13.91
C ASN A 244 -14.78 -7.45 13.84
N GLN A 245 -14.72 -6.40 13.02
CA GLN A 245 -13.68 -5.39 13.09
C GLN A 245 -14.30 -4.04 13.44
N SER A 246 -13.57 -3.22 14.20
CA SER A 246 -14.06 -1.91 14.62
C SER A 246 -12.98 -0.85 14.66
N PHE A 247 -13.38 0.40 14.42
CA PHE A 247 -12.56 1.60 14.58
C PHE A 247 -13.21 2.56 15.57
N PHE A 248 -12.39 3.18 16.42
CA PHE A 248 -12.78 4.25 17.31
C PHE A 248 -11.96 5.50 16.98
N LEU A 249 -12.62 6.54 16.51
CA LEU A 249 -11.97 7.72 15.94
C LEU A 249 -12.49 8.99 16.61
N GLN A 250 -11.59 9.95 16.83
CA GLN A 250 -11.98 11.29 17.24
C GLN A 250 -12.33 12.12 16.01
N ILE A 251 -13.45 12.83 16.05
CA ILE A 251 -13.85 13.77 15.01
C ILE A 251 -13.22 15.13 15.34
N THR A 252 -12.41 15.64 14.41
CA THR A 252 -11.62 16.87 14.64
C THR A 252 -12.42 18.16 14.53
N ARG A 253 -13.55 18.10 13.83
CA ARG A 253 -14.54 19.17 13.73
C ARG A 253 -15.87 18.62 14.21
N GLU A 254 -16.61 19.41 14.97
CA GLU A 254 -17.96 19.01 15.36
C GLU A 254 -18.84 18.89 14.10
N VAL A 255 -19.52 17.75 13.98
CA VAL A 255 -20.43 17.43 12.88
C VAL A 255 -21.80 17.11 13.48
N ALA A 256 -22.86 17.63 12.88
CA ALA A 256 -24.21 17.33 13.33
C ALA A 256 -24.52 15.84 13.14
N SER A 257 -25.16 15.23 14.13
CA SER A 257 -25.57 13.81 14.10
C SER A 257 -26.37 13.45 12.85
N ALA A 258 -27.24 14.35 12.38
CA ALA A 258 -28.01 14.16 11.15
C ALA A 258 -27.12 14.04 9.90
N ASP A 259 -25.99 14.72 9.85
CA ASP A 259 -25.07 14.68 8.71
C ASP A 259 -24.30 13.37 8.69
N ILE A 260 -23.85 12.89 9.87
CA ILE A 260 -23.22 11.58 10.02
C ILE A 260 -24.19 10.47 9.65
N ALA A 261 -25.44 10.53 10.14
CA ALA A 261 -26.46 9.53 9.80
C ALA A 261 -26.70 9.45 8.28
N ARG A 262 -26.79 10.59 7.59
CA ARG A 262 -26.92 10.65 6.13
C ARG A 262 -25.69 10.12 5.40
N ALA A 263 -24.49 10.40 5.91
CA ALA A 263 -23.25 9.91 5.32
C ALA A 263 -23.15 8.38 5.45
N VAL A 264 -23.47 7.83 6.63
CA VAL A 264 -23.53 6.38 6.86
C VAL A 264 -24.55 5.72 5.93
N GLU A 265 -25.74 6.29 5.78
CA GLU A 265 -26.75 5.76 4.84
C GLU A 265 -26.25 5.77 3.39
N SER A 266 -25.55 6.84 2.98
CA SER A 266 -24.96 6.97 1.64
C SER A 266 -23.86 5.93 1.40
N ILE A 267 -22.99 5.69 2.38
CA ILE A 267 -21.96 4.65 2.34
C ILE A 267 -22.61 3.26 2.20
N VAL A 268 -23.62 2.95 3.01
CA VAL A 268 -24.32 1.66 2.92
C VAL A 268 -25.09 1.54 1.61
N THR A 269 -25.51 2.66 1.00
CA THR A 269 -26.12 2.71 -0.34
C THR A 269 -25.09 2.42 -1.45
N GLN A 270 -23.87 2.94 -1.32
CA GLN A 270 -22.81 2.78 -2.31
C GLN A 270 -22.14 1.40 -2.23
N HIS A 271 -21.93 0.87 -1.03
CA HIS A 271 -21.20 -0.37 -0.79
C HIS A 271 -22.15 -1.55 -0.53
N SER A 272 -22.49 -2.26 -1.60
CA SER A 272 -23.47 -3.35 -1.60
C SER A 272 -23.20 -4.47 -0.59
N MET A 273 -21.94 -4.83 -0.35
CA MET A 273 -21.57 -5.88 0.61
C MET A 273 -21.97 -5.56 2.06
N LEU A 274 -22.14 -4.29 2.44
CA LEU A 274 -22.69 -3.92 3.75
C LEU A 274 -24.18 -4.30 3.89
N ARG A 275 -24.84 -4.62 2.77
CA ARG A 275 -26.22 -5.13 2.69
C ARG A 275 -26.29 -6.63 2.42
N ALA A 276 -25.16 -7.35 2.48
CA ALA A 276 -25.15 -8.78 2.26
C ALA A 276 -25.95 -9.52 3.34
N ARG A 277 -26.49 -10.69 3.01
CA ARG A 277 -27.06 -11.67 3.94
C ARG A 277 -26.55 -13.05 3.58
N PHE A 278 -26.17 -13.81 4.60
CA PHE A 278 -25.66 -15.17 4.46
C PHE A 278 -26.76 -16.13 4.87
N ARG A 279 -27.03 -17.16 4.07
CA ARG A 279 -28.08 -18.14 4.35
C ARG A 279 -27.63 -19.55 4.03
N HIS A 280 -28.15 -20.50 4.79
CA HIS A 280 -28.13 -21.90 4.38
C HIS A 280 -29.10 -22.11 3.22
N THR A 281 -28.64 -22.90 2.26
CA THR A 281 -29.50 -23.53 1.27
C THR A 281 -30.05 -24.84 1.84
N ASP A 282 -31.06 -25.41 1.18
CA ASP A 282 -31.69 -26.66 1.61
C ASP A 282 -30.71 -27.85 1.67
N ASP A 283 -29.60 -27.78 0.93
CA ASP A 283 -28.53 -28.78 0.94
C ASP A 283 -27.48 -28.56 2.05
N GLY A 284 -27.68 -27.56 2.90
CA GLY A 284 -26.81 -27.21 4.03
C GLY A 284 -25.64 -26.29 3.68
N ARG A 285 -25.40 -25.95 2.40
CA ARG A 285 -24.33 -25.03 2.01
C ARG A 285 -24.70 -23.58 2.26
N TRP A 286 -23.71 -22.78 2.62
CA TRP A 286 -23.87 -21.34 2.73
C TRP A 286 -23.88 -20.66 1.36
N THR A 287 -24.77 -19.71 1.19
CA THR A 287 -24.84 -18.77 0.07
C THR A 287 -24.98 -17.36 0.61
N GLN A 288 -24.76 -16.38 -0.25
CA GLN A 288 -24.98 -14.98 0.08
C GLN A 288 -25.90 -14.32 -0.93
N LEU A 289 -26.58 -13.26 -0.53
CA LEU A 289 -27.34 -12.36 -1.41
C LEU A 289 -27.13 -10.93 -0.97
N ILE A 290 -27.34 -9.97 -1.86
CA ILE A 290 -27.33 -8.54 -1.53
C ILE A 290 -28.77 -8.04 -1.43
N LYS A 291 -29.11 -7.37 -0.31
CA LYS A 291 -30.39 -6.67 -0.19
C LYS A 291 -30.42 -5.42 -1.09
N SER A 292 -31.53 -5.23 -1.78
CA SER A 292 -31.81 -4.03 -2.59
C SER A 292 -32.01 -2.78 -1.72
N THR A 293 -32.52 -2.96 -0.50
CA THR A 293 -32.83 -1.86 0.42
C THR A 293 -31.74 -1.69 1.47
N VAL A 294 -31.45 -0.45 1.83
CA VAL A 294 -30.53 -0.10 2.91
C VAL A 294 -31.13 -0.36 4.30
N ASN A 295 -32.46 -0.28 4.42
CA ASN A 295 -33.18 -0.50 5.68
C ASN A 295 -32.81 -1.85 6.32
N GLY A 296 -32.47 -1.81 7.62
CA GLY A 296 -32.04 -2.97 8.39
C GLY A 296 -30.63 -3.48 8.07
N SER A 297 -29.88 -2.82 7.20
CA SER A 297 -28.49 -3.21 6.89
C SER A 297 -27.46 -2.55 7.79
N TYR A 298 -27.82 -1.44 8.44
CA TYR A 298 -26.98 -0.77 9.41
C TYR A 298 -27.76 -0.32 10.65
N ARG A 299 -27.02 -0.05 11.74
CA ARG A 299 -27.52 0.59 12.95
C ARG A 299 -26.77 1.90 13.16
N TYR A 300 -27.48 2.99 13.43
CA TYR A 300 -26.90 4.25 13.87
C TYR A 300 -27.50 4.64 15.22
N GLN A 301 -26.67 5.04 16.18
CA GLN A 301 -27.11 5.61 17.44
C GLN A 301 -26.22 6.79 17.83
N GLU A 302 -26.80 7.72 18.57
CA GLU A 302 -26.10 8.86 19.16
C GLU A 302 -26.17 8.73 20.69
N HIS A 303 -25.05 9.04 21.35
CA HIS A 303 -24.90 8.92 22.79
C HIS A 303 -24.31 10.21 23.35
N GLU A 304 -24.96 10.73 24.38
CA GLU A 304 -24.44 11.81 25.22
C GLU A 304 -23.88 11.19 26.50
N VAL A 305 -22.56 11.28 26.70
CA VAL A 305 -21.86 10.66 27.83
C VAL A 305 -20.92 11.65 28.52
N ALA A 306 -20.60 11.39 29.79
CA ALA A 306 -19.68 12.27 30.53
C ALA A 306 -18.24 12.14 30.02
N SER A 307 -17.79 10.92 29.72
CA SER A 307 -16.46 10.60 29.19
C SER A 307 -16.51 9.49 28.15
N VAL A 308 -15.45 9.33 27.35
CA VAL A 308 -15.33 8.20 26.41
C VAL A 308 -15.44 6.83 27.11
N GLN A 309 -14.99 6.72 28.35
CA GLN A 309 -15.04 5.47 29.12
C GLN A 309 -16.48 5.02 29.36
N ASP A 310 -17.38 5.98 29.59
CA ASP A 310 -18.81 5.73 29.81
C ASP A 310 -19.54 5.26 28.54
N ALA A 311 -18.95 5.43 27.35
CA ALA A 311 -19.49 4.92 26.09
C ALA A 311 -19.23 3.42 25.87
N THR A 312 -18.40 2.77 26.70
CA THR A 312 -18.04 1.34 26.56
C THR A 312 -19.25 0.40 26.44
N PRO A 313 -20.32 0.53 27.26
CA PRO A 313 -21.51 -0.32 27.13
C PRO A 313 -22.23 -0.15 25.78
N ALA A 314 -22.27 1.07 25.23
CA ALA A 314 -22.87 1.36 23.93
C ALA A 314 -22.08 0.67 22.81
N MET A 315 -20.75 0.82 22.81
CA MET A 315 -19.86 0.17 21.83
C MET A 315 -19.97 -1.36 21.89
N ASN A 316 -20.04 -1.94 23.09
CA ASN A 316 -20.24 -3.38 23.27
C ASN A 316 -21.61 -3.85 22.76
N THR A 317 -22.65 -3.04 22.96
CA THR A 317 -23.97 -3.32 22.41
C THR A 317 -23.91 -3.41 20.88
N SER A 318 -23.24 -2.45 20.23
CA SER A 318 -23.03 -2.48 18.78
C SER A 318 -22.24 -3.69 18.29
N GLN A 319 -21.17 -4.07 18.99
CA GLN A 319 -20.42 -5.31 18.71
C GLN A 319 -21.33 -6.56 18.72
N THR A 320 -22.26 -6.63 19.68
CA THR A 320 -23.19 -7.77 19.78
C THR A 320 -24.44 -7.65 18.90
N SER A 321 -24.66 -6.51 18.23
CA SER A 321 -25.87 -6.25 17.46
C SER A 321 -25.86 -6.79 16.04
N LEU A 322 -24.69 -7.20 15.53
CA LEU A 322 -24.56 -7.63 14.15
C LEU A 322 -25.12 -9.04 13.96
N ASP A 323 -25.79 -9.26 12.83
CA ASP A 323 -26.35 -10.55 12.46
C ASP A 323 -26.10 -10.83 10.97
N ILE A 324 -25.43 -11.95 10.66
CA ILE A 324 -25.04 -12.26 9.29
C ILE A 324 -26.22 -12.72 8.41
N GLN A 325 -27.31 -13.17 9.02
CA GLN A 325 -28.47 -13.75 8.32
C GLN A 325 -29.57 -12.73 8.09
N ASP A 326 -29.84 -11.87 9.07
CA ASP A 326 -30.92 -10.89 9.05
C ASP A 326 -30.43 -9.44 9.07
N GLY A 327 -29.18 -9.20 9.45
CA GLY A 327 -28.60 -7.88 9.61
C GLY A 327 -28.92 -7.25 10.97
N PRO A 328 -28.30 -6.09 11.28
CA PRO A 328 -27.36 -5.34 10.43
C PRO A 328 -25.97 -5.99 10.36
N LEU A 329 -25.18 -5.61 9.35
CA LEU A 329 -23.77 -6.00 9.23
C LEU A 329 -22.79 -4.87 9.54
N PHE A 330 -23.32 -3.66 9.77
CA PHE A 330 -22.57 -2.45 10.09
C PHE A 330 -23.30 -1.66 11.18
N ALA A 331 -22.58 -1.19 12.19
CA ALA A 331 -23.14 -0.34 13.23
C ALA A 331 -22.21 0.84 13.50
N VAL A 332 -22.83 1.98 13.83
CA VAL A 332 -22.16 3.24 14.08
C VAL A 332 -22.74 3.85 15.35
N ASP A 333 -21.87 4.24 16.27
CA ASP A 333 -22.22 5.03 17.43
C ASP A 333 -21.50 6.38 17.36
N LEU A 334 -22.27 7.46 17.30
CA LEU A 334 -21.78 8.81 17.55
C LEU A 334 -21.75 9.04 19.06
N ILE A 335 -20.61 9.44 19.58
CA ILE A 335 -20.38 9.65 21.01
C ILE A 335 -20.00 11.11 21.21
N ASN A 336 -20.92 11.87 21.78
CA ASN A 336 -20.67 13.24 22.21
C ASN A 336 -20.29 13.21 23.69
N THR A 337 -19.18 13.85 24.02
CA THR A 337 -18.73 14.00 25.40
C THR A 337 -18.78 15.47 25.80
N CYS A 338 -19.03 15.75 27.08
CA CYS A 338 -19.11 17.12 27.57
C CYS A 338 -17.79 17.91 27.47
N GLU A 339 -16.64 17.22 27.57
CA GLU A 339 -15.32 17.87 27.64
C GLU A 339 -14.26 17.31 26.67
N GLU A 340 -14.39 16.05 26.22
CA GLU A 340 -13.37 15.36 25.41
C GLU A 340 -13.61 15.50 23.90
N GLY A 341 -14.75 16.08 23.52
CA GLY A 341 -15.17 16.29 22.13
C GLY A 341 -16.06 15.18 21.58
N GLN A 342 -16.07 15.06 20.25
CA GLN A 342 -16.94 14.15 19.51
C GLN A 342 -16.15 12.97 18.95
N TYR A 343 -16.68 11.76 19.10
CA TYR A 343 -16.07 10.52 18.67
C TYR A 343 -17.05 9.68 17.86
N ILE A 344 -16.52 8.86 16.97
CA ILE A 344 -17.30 7.90 16.19
C ILE A 344 -16.72 6.49 16.39
N PHE A 345 -17.59 5.56 16.76
CA PHE A 345 -17.30 4.14 16.78
C PHE A 345 -17.98 3.46 15.60
N LEU A 346 -17.20 2.75 14.79
CA LEU A 346 -17.65 2.05 13.60
C LEU A 346 -17.34 0.56 13.79
N VAL A 347 -18.31 -0.32 13.57
CA VAL A 347 -18.12 -1.76 13.66
C VAL A 347 -18.82 -2.48 12.53
N ALA A 348 -18.12 -3.39 11.85
CA ALA A 348 -18.68 -4.21 10.79
C ALA A 348 -18.24 -5.67 10.93
N HIS A 349 -19.06 -6.59 10.43
CA HIS A 349 -18.73 -8.00 10.42
C HIS A 349 -17.61 -8.28 9.41
N HIS A 350 -16.59 -9.04 9.81
CA HIS A 350 -15.38 -9.26 9.02
C HIS A 350 -15.63 -10.11 7.75
N LEU A 351 -16.79 -10.76 7.63
CA LEU A 351 -17.24 -11.40 6.38
C LEU A 351 -17.42 -10.43 5.20
N VAL A 352 -17.63 -9.14 5.48
CA VAL A 352 -17.91 -8.11 4.47
C VAL A 352 -16.93 -6.94 4.50
N ILE A 353 -15.98 -6.93 5.44
CA ILE A 353 -14.99 -5.87 5.58
C ILE A 353 -13.60 -6.43 5.90
N ASP A 354 -12.57 -5.73 5.45
CA ASP A 354 -11.17 -5.96 5.81
C ASP A 354 -10.45 -4.62 5.97
N LEU A 355 -9.14 -4.67 6.25
CA LEU A 355 -8.33 -3.46 6.49
C LEU A 355 -8.28 -2.51 5.28
N VAL A 356 -8.35 -3.04 4.05
CA VAL A 356 -8.34 -2.22 2.83
C VAL A 356 -9.71 -1.58 2.62
N SER A 357 -10.79 -2.35 2.83
CA SER A 357 -12.16 -1.85 2.78
C SER A 357 -12.40 -0.72 3.79
N TRP A 358 -11.84 -0.82 5.00
CA TRP A 358 -11.95 0.26 6.00
C TRP A 358 -11.37 1.58 5.51
N ARG A 359 -10.24 1.57 4.78
CA ARG A 359 -9.68 2.79 4.22
C ARG A 359 -10.66 3.47 3.24
N ILE A 360 -11.31 2.68 2.38
CA ILE A 360 -12.32 3.19 1.43
C ILE A 360 -13.52 3.78 2.19
N ILE A 361 -14.05 3.06 3.19
CA ILE A 361 -15.20 3.52 3.99
C ILE A 361 -14.88 4.83 4.72
N LEU A 362 -13.67 4.95 5.28
CA LEU A 362 -13.24 6.16 5.98
C LEU A 362 -12.99 7.33 5.02
N ASP A 363 -12.37 7.09 3.87
CA ASP A 363 -12.16 8.09 2.82
C ASP A 363 -13.50 8.62 2.29
N ASP A 364 -14.46 7.73 2.00
CA ASP A 364 -15.82 8.09 1.56
C ASP A 364 -16.58 8.87 2.63
N LEU A 365 -16.49 8.46 3.91
CA LEU A 365 -17.11 9.18 5.02
C LEU A 365 -16.55 10.59 5.14
N GLU A 366 -15.24 10.75 5.02
CA GLU A 366 -14.60 12.06 5.05
C GLU A 366 -15.03 12.93 3.86
N GLU A 367 -15.09 12.37 2.64
CA GLU A 367 -15.53 13.08 1.44
C GLU A 367 -16.98 13.56 1.56
N ILE A 368 -17.90 12.67 1.93
CA ILE A 368 -19.33 12.98 2.04
C ILE A 368 -19.59 14.04 3.12
N LEU A 369 -18.86 14.00 4.23
CA LEU A 369 -19.04 14.99 5.29
C LEU A 369 -18.49 16.37 4.89
N ARG A 370 -17.50 16.45 4.00
CA ARG A 370 -16.88 17.72 3.56
C ARG A 370 -17.75 18.48 2.54
N THR A 371 -18.53 17.76 1.74
CA THR A 371 -19.51 18.29 0.77
C THR A 371 -20.83 18.62 1.43
#